data_AF-A0A9R1RIZ4-F1
#
_entry.id   AF-A0A9R1RIZ4-F1
#
_cell.length_a   1.000
_cell.length_b   1.000
_cell.length_c   1.000
_cell.angle_alpha   90.00
_cell.angle_beta   90.00
_cell.angle_gamma   90.00
#
_symmetry.space_group_name_H-M   'P 1'
#
loop_
_entity.id
_entity.type
_entity.pdbx_description
1 polymer ?
#
loop_
_entity_poly.entity_id
_entity_poly.type
_entity_poly.pdbx_seq_one_letter_code
_entity_poly.pdbx_strand_id
1 'polypeptide(L)'
;MVCSPMLRLRLGSVPPDRVPCPSRMSALELSMRKYAEQPDKNVVRPELGLSFDSLGEAYDFYNLYSWEIGFGIRYGKSRLNAERTKSIQEIVCGCSGKPNAENSRSCMCECPALIRL
;
A
#
# COMPACT_ATOMS: atom_id res chain seq x y z
N MET A 1 3.77 13.27 20.32
CA MET A 1 2.30 13.12 20.23
C MET A 1 2.05 11.70 19.73
N VAL A 2 1.73 10.78 20.63
CA VAL A 2 1.64 9.36 20.29
C VAL A 2 0.22 9.10 19.80
N CYS A 3 0.02 8.93 18.50
CA CYS A 3 -1.21 8.32 18.00
C CYS A 3 -1.30 6.95 18.68
N SER A 4 -2.28 6.76 19.57
CA SER A 4 -2.58 5.42 20.08
C SER A 4 -2.76 4.52 18.86
N PRO A 5 -1.92 3.49 18.67
CA PRO A 5 -2.09 2.61 17.55
C PRO A 5 -3.42 1.92 17.80
N MET A 6 -4.42 2.17 16.94
CA MET A 6 -5.50 1.21 16.83
C MET A 6 -4.81 -0.10 16.46
N LEU A 7 -4.72 -0.99 17.44
CA LEU A 7 -4.19 -2.33 17.26
C LEU A 7 -5.25 -3.08 16.46
N ARG A 8 -5.36 -2.75 15.17
CA ARG A 8 -6.10 -3.54 14.20
C ARG A 8 -5.40 -4.88 14.20
N LEU A 9 -5.99 -5.83 14.90
CA LEU A 9 -5.58 -7.22 14.88
C LEU A 9 -5.44 -7.60 13.41
N ARG A 10 -4.21 -7.97 13.02
CA ARG A 10 -3.95 -8.50 11.68
C ARG A 10 -4.52 -9.90 11.66
N LEU A 11 -5.82 -10.00 11.37
CA LEU A 11 -6.51 -11.26 11.21
C LEU A 11 -6.17 -11.89 9.86
N GLY A 12 -5.99 -13.21 9.88
CA GLY A 12 -5.74 -14.03 8.70
C GLY A 12 -4.28 -14.12 8.26
N SER A 13 -3.96 -15.20 7.55
CA SER A 13 -2.66 -15.44 6.94
C SER A 13 -2.43 -14.53 5.74
N VAL A 14 -1.16 -14.17 5.51
CA VAL A 14 -0.74 -13.54 4.25
C VAL A 14 -0.75 -14.62 3.17
N PRO A 15 -1.27 -14.34 1.96
CA PRO A 15 -1.17 -15.27 0.84
C PRO A 15 0.30 -15.60 0.56
N PRO A 16 0.60 -16.82 0.09
CA PRO A 16 1.96 -17.18 -0.25
C PRO A 16 2.48 -16.27 -1.37
N ASP A 17 3.76 -15.92 -1.27
CA ASP A 17 4.43 -15.16 -2.31
C ASP A 17 4.45 -15.97 -3.62
N ARG A 18 4.36 -15.26 -4.74
CA ARG A 18 4.48 -15.88 -6.06
C ARG A 18 5.89 -16.41 -6.24
N VAL A 19 6.00 -17.55 -6.90
CA VAL A 19 7.29 -18.14 -7.27
C VAL A 19 8.07 -17.13 -8.13
N PRO A 20 9.35 -16.84 -7.82
CA PRO A 20 10.19 -15.98 -8.64
C PRO A 20 10.26 -16.49 -10.07
N CYS A 21 10.03 -15.60 -11.03
CA CYS A 21 10.08 -15.92 -12.45
C CYS A 21 11.05 -14.95 -13.15
N PRO A 22 12.19 -15.41 -13.69
CA PRO A 22 13.21 -14.53 -14.28
C PRO A 22 12.71 -13.67 -15.44
N SER A 23 11.64 -14.09 -16.13
CA SER A 23 11.06 -13.34 -17.25
C SER A 23 10.02 -12.30 -16.81
N ARG A 24 9.56 -12.34 -15.56
CA ARG A 24 8.61 -11.38 -15.01
C ARG A 24 9.36 -10.23 -14.36
N MET A 25 9.12 -9.02 -14.85
CA MET A 25 9.65 -7.81 -14.21
C MET A 25 8.79 -7.44 -13.00
N SER A 26 9.45 -6.98 -11.95
CA SER A 26 8.80 -6.40 -10.78
C SER A 26 8.08 -5.09 -11.14
N ALA A 27 7.13 -4.68 -10.30
CA ALA A 27 6.43 -3.41 -10.50
C ALA A 27 7.39 -2.20 -10.47
N LEU A 28 8.43 -2.28 -9.62
CA LEU A 28 9.46 -1.25 -9.51
C LEU A 28 10.31 -1.17 -10.79
N GLU A 29 10.77 -2.31 -11.30
CA GLU A 29 11.53 -2.35 -12.56
C GLU A 29 10.74 -1.79 -13.74
N LEU A 30 9.45 -2.13 -13.84
CA LEU A 30 8.57 -1.57 -14.86
C LEU A 30 8.46 -0.05 -14.74
N SER A 31 8.32 0.48 -13.52
CA SER A 31 8.23 1.91 -13.28
C SER A 31 9.52 2.64 -13.65
N MET A 32 10.68 2.09 -13.27
CA MET A 32 11.99 2.66 -13.62
C MET A 32 12.24 2.70 -15.13
N ARG A 33 11.88 1.61 -15.85
CA ARG A 33 12.00 1.57 -17.32
C ARG A 33 11.10 2.60 -17.98
N LYS A 34 9.83 2.67 -17.54
CA LYS A 34 8.87 3.64 -18.04
C LYS A 34 9.36 5.08 -17.82
N TYR A 35 9.92 5.37 -16.66
CA TYR A 35 10.50 6.68 -16.37
C TYR A 35 11.72 7.01 -17.26
N ALA A 36 12.57 6.03 -17.56
CA ALA A 36 13.72 6.22 -18.44
C ALA A 36 13.29 6.51 -19.90
N GLU A 37 12.23 5.86 -20.37
CA GLU A 37 11.67 6.07 -21.70
C GLU A 37 10.86 7.38 -21.79
N GLN A 38 10.06 7.66 -20.76
CA GLN A 38 9.19 8.83 -20.66
C GLN A 38 9.29 9.42 -19.25
N PRO A 39 10.18 10.40 -19.03
CA PRO A 39 10.36 11.00 -17.71
C PRO A 39 9.09 11.75 -17.31
N ASP A 40 8.46 11.28 -16.24
CA ASP A 40 7.30 11.89 -15.60
C ASP A 40 7.74 12.69 -14.37
N LYS A 41 6.79 13.27 -13.62
CA LYS A 41 7.10 13.96 -12.35
C LYS A 41 7.52 13.01 -11.23
N ASN A 42 7.11 11.74 -11.31
CA ASN A 42 7.33 10.73 -10.29
C ASN A 42 7.97 9.50 -10.92
N VAL A 43 8.98 8.92 -10.27
CA VAL A 43 9.66 7.73 -10.75
C VAL A 43 8.79 6.51 -10.52
N VAL A 44 8.20 6.43 -9.33
CA VAL A 44 7.26 5.37 -8.97
C VAL A 44 5.85 5.93 -9.08
N ARG A 45 4.99 5.29 -9.88
CA ARG A 45 3.56 5.64 -9.95
C ARG A 45 2.71 4.38 -9.85
N PRO A 46 1.83 4.26 -8.84
CA PRO A 46 0.86 3.18 -8.79
C PRO A 46 -0.15 3.35 -9.93
N GLU A 47 -0.30 2.30 -10.74
CA GLU A 47 -1.23 2.23 -11.86
C GLU A 47 -2.12 0.99 -11.73
N LEU A 48 -3.32 1.06 -12.30
CA LEU A 48 -4.20 -0.09 -12.36
C LEU A 48 -3.57 -1.20 -13.20
N GLY A 49 -3.68 -2.44 -12.73
CA GLY A 49 -3.12 -3.61 -13.41
C GLY A 49 -1.68 -3.94 -13.06
N LEU A 50 -1.00 -3.14 -12.22
CA LEU A 50 0.26 -3.56 -11.61
C LEU A 50 0.04 -4.85 -10.82
N SER A 51 0.98 -5.78 -10.97
CA SER A 51 0.96 -7.05 -10.26
C SER A 51 2.23 -7.17 -9.43
N PHE A 52 2.07 -7.65 -8.20
CA PHE A 52 3.15 -7.87 -7.26
C PHE A 52 3.25 -9.35 -6.95
N ASP A 53 4.46 -9.78 -6.62
CA ASP A 53 4.77 -11.15 -6.24
C ASP A 53 4.53 -11.39 -4.77
N SER A 54 4.61 -10.35 -3.95
CA SER A 54 4.29 -10.42 -2.52
C SER A 54 3.53 -9.19 -2.05
N LEU A 55 2.85 -9.33 -0.92
CA LEU A 55 2.27 -8.18 -0.22
C LEU A 55 3.37 -7.19 0.25
N GLY A 56 4.56 -7.71 0.58
CA GLY A 56 5.72 -6.90 0.96
C GLY A 56 6.20 -6.02 -0.18
N GLU A 57 6.38 -6.59 -1.37
CA GLU A 57 6.77 -5.83 -2.57
C GLU A 57 5.78 -4.70 -2.88
N ALA A 58 4.48 -4.99 -2.79
CA ALA A 58 3.45 -3.97 -2.98
C ALA A 58 3.51 -2.86 -1.92
N TYR A 59 3.84 -3.20 -0.68
CA TYR A 59 4.04 -2.24 0.39
C TYR A 59 5.26 -1.35 0.13
N ASP A 60 6.39 -1.94 -0.23
CA ASP A 60 7.63 -1.20 -0.50
C ASP A 60 7.47 -0.28 -1.72
N PHE A 61 6.83 -0.77 -2.78
CA PHE A 61 6.50 0.02 -3.97
C PHE A 61 5.64 1.25 -3.62
N TYR A 62 4.55 1.06 -2.86
CA TYR A 62 3.70 2.17 -2.47
C TYR A 62 4.36 3.09 -1.45
N ASN A 63 5.27 2.56 -0.61
CA ASN A 63 6.07 3.36 0.31
C ASN A 63 7.00 4.31 -0.43
N LEU A 64 7.69 3.83 -1.48
CA LEU A 64 8.53 4.67 -2.35
C LEU A 64 7.71 5.78 -3.01
N TYR A 65 6.55 5.45 -3.59
CA TYR A 65 5.62 6.46 -4.11
C TYR A 65 5.20 7.47 -3.04
N SER A 66 4.83 6.98 -1.84
CA SER A 66 4.37 7.84 -0.75
C SER A 66 5.46 8.80 -0.27
N TRP A 67 6.73 8.38 -0.34
CA TRP A 67 7.87 9.24 -0.04
C TRP A 67 8.04 10.33 -1.10
N GLU A 68 7.96 10.00 -2.39
CA GLU A 68 8.03 11.01 -3.46
C GLU A 68 6.93 12.07 -3.36
N ILE A 69 5.73 11.68 -2.92
CA ILE A 69 4.59 12.59 -2.76
C ILE A 69 4.57 13.30 -1.40
N GLY A 70 5.16 12.71 -0.36
CA GLY A 70 5.26 13.30 0.98
C GLY A 70 4.15 12.90 1.95
N PHE A 71 3.73 11.63 1.97
CA PHE A 71 2.82 11.10 2.99
C PHE A 71 3.29 9.76 3.55
N GLY A 72 2.89 9.45 4.79
CA GLY A 72 3.14 8.13 5.38
C GLY A 72 2.03 7.13 5.04
N ILE A 73 2.32 5.84 5.07
CA ILE A 73 1.35 4.78 4.75
C ILE A 73 1.12 3.82 5.92
N ARG A 74 0.00 3.09 5.88
CA ARG A 74 -0.32 2.01 6.82
C ARG A 74 -1.23 0.97 6.16
N TYR A 75 -1.32 -0.22 6.76
CA TYR A 75 -2.31 -1.21 6.35
C TYR A 75 -3.74 -0.75 6.65
N GLY A 76 -4.59 -0.79 5.63
CA GLY A 76 -6.01 -0.44 5.67
C GLY A 76 -6.90 -1.62 6.03
N LYS A 77 -8.07 -1.70 5.40
CA LYS A 77 -8.96 -2.86 5.57
C LYS A 77 -8.39 -4.06 4.82
N SER A 78 -8.73 -5.26 5.28
CA SER A 78 -8.47 -6.50 4.57
C SER A 78 -9.75 -7.32 4.48
N ARG A 79 -9.82 -8.22 3.50
CA ARG A 79 -10.83 -9.28 3.43
C ARG A 79 -10.15 -10.63 3.37
N LEU A 80 -10.73 -11.60 4.04
CA LEU A 80 -10.25 -12.98 4.09
C LEU A 80 -11.09 -13.87 3.17
N ASN A 81 -10.48 -14.91 2.64
CA ASN A 81 -11.17 -16.02 1.98
C ASN A 81 -11.69 -17.05 3.03
N ALA A 82 -12.33 -18.13 2.56
CA ALA A 82 -12.84 -19.20 3.42
C ALA A 82 -11.73 -19.89 4.25
N GLU A 83 -10.50 -19.91 3.73
CA GLU A 83 -9.30 -20.47 4.36
C GLU A 83 -8.64 -19.49 5.36
N ARG A 84 -9.25 -18.33 5.60
CA ARG A 84 -8.71 -17.23 6.43
C ARG A 84 -7.41 -16.62 5.90
N THR A 85 -7.12 -16.77 4.62
CA THR A 85 -6.03 -16.10 3.90
C THR A 85 -6.54 -14.77 3.34
N LYS A 86 -5.72 -13.72 3.40
CA LYS A 86 -6.09 -12.41 2.85
C LYS A 86 -6.26 -12.51 1.33
N SER A 87 -7.48 -12.25 0.87
CA SER A 87 -7.82 -12.13 -0.56
C SER A 87 -7.80 -10.69 -1.03
N ILE A 88 -7.96 -9.73 -0.11
CA ILE A 88 -7.84 -8.29 -0.37
C ILE A 88 -7.04 -7.65 0.75
N GLN A 89 -6.14 -6.73 0.40
CA GLN A 89 -5.43 -5.89 1.36
C GLN A 89 -5.31 -4.46 0.84
N GLU A 90 -5.85 -3.51 1.62
CA GLU A 90 -5.63 -2.09 1.35
C GLU A 90 -4.33 -1.61 2.00
N ILE A 91 -3.63 -0.71 1.31
CA ILE A 91 -2.57 0.13 1.88
C ILE A 91 -3.03 1.57 1.70
N VAL A 92 -3.12 2.31 2.81
CA VAL A 92 -3.76 3.63 2.85
C VAL A 92 -2.80 4.68 3.39
N CYS A 93 -3.07 5.95 3.12
CA CYS A 93 -2.41 7.06 3.80
C CYS A 93 -2.58 6.97 5.33
N GLY A 94 -1.54 7.33 6.08
CA GLY A 94 -1.54 7.40 7.53
C GLY A 94 -2.58 8.37 8.08
N CYS A 95 -2.97 9.37 7.30
CA CYS A 95 -4.02 10.35 7.60
C CYS A 95 -5.42 9.92 7.10
N SER A 96 -5.57 8.70 6.58
CA SER A 96 -6.87 8.21 6.10
C SER A 96 -7.87 8.01 7.25
N GLY A 97 -9.17 8.10 6.95
CA GLY A 97 -10.25 7.92 7.91
C GLY A 97 -10.65 9.19 8.65
N LYS A 98 -11.65 9.06 9.53
CA LYS A 98 -12.18 10.14 10.36
C LYS A 98 -11.55 10.11 11.75
N PRO A 99 -11.36 11.26 12.41
CA PRO A 99 -11.04 11.27 13.83
C PRO A 99 -12.14 10.56 14.63
N ASN A 100 -11.74 9.73 15.60
CA ASN A 100 -12.68 8.94 16.42
C ASN A 100 -13.48 9.81 17.42
N ALA A 101 -13.04 11.05 17.66
CA ALA A 101 -13.71 12.02 18.52
C ALA A 101 -13.57 13.42 17.91
N GLU A 102 -14.63 14.24 18.04
CA GLU A 102 -14.55 15.67 17.78
C GLU A 102 -13.45 16.27 18.69
N ASN A 103 -12.53 17.05 18.12
CA ASN A 103 -11.34 17.60 18.79
C ASN A 103 -10.23 16.60 19.15
N SER A 104 -10.18 15.41 18.54
CA SER A 104 -9.00 14.56 18.68
C SER A 104 -7.77 15.22 18.03
N ARG A 105 -6.60 15.09 18.66
CA ARG A 105 -5.29 15.46 18.08
C ARG A 105 -4.83 14.52 16.95
N SER A 106 -5.73 13.75 16.34
CA SER A 106 -5.38 12.81 15.27
C SER A 106 -5.08 13.56 13.97
N CYS A 107 -4.09 13.08 13.22
CA CYS A 107 -3.82 13.55 11.86
C CYS A 107 -4.79 12.97 10.81
N MET A 108 -5.85 12.26 11.22
CA MET A 108 -6.80 11.67 10.28
C MET A 108 -7.70 12.75 9.67
N CYS A 109 -7.54 12.99 8.37
CA CYS A 109 -8.18 14.07 7.62
C CYS A 109 -8.98 13.55 6.41
N GLU A 110 -9.49 12.32 6.50
CA GLU A 110 -10.26 11.68 5.42
C GLU A 110 -9.47 11.53 4.11
N CYS A 111 -8.14 11.44 4.18
CA CYS A 111 -7.29 11.31 3.00
C CYS A 111 -7.71 10.08 2.16
N PRO A 112 -8.04 10.26 0.87
CA PRO A 112 -8.52 9.18 0.00
C PRO A 112 -7.39 8.35 -0.61
N ALA A 113 -6.12 8.75 -0.44
CA ALA A 113 -4.97 8.06 -1.02
C ALA A 113 -4.85 6.63 -0.47
N LEU A 114 -5.01 5.67 -1.38
CA LEU A 114 -4.88 4.24 -1.11
C LEU A 114 -4.57 3.44 -2.38
N ILE A 115 -3.99 2.26 -2.20
CA ILE A 115 -4.03 1.16 -3.17
C ILE A 115 -4.77 -0.03 -2.56
N ARG A 116 -5.34 -0.84 -3.43
CA ARG A 116 -6.06 -2.06 -3.06
C ARG A 116 -5.53 -3.22 -3.87
N LEU A 117 -5.01 -4.22 -3.15
CA LEU A 117 -4.46 -5.47 -3.65
C LEU A 117 -5.50 -6.57 -3.52
#